data_AF-A0A7X7M7M9-F1
#
_entry.id   AF-A0A7X7M7M9-F1
#
_cell.length_a   1.000
_cell.length_b   1.000
_cell.length_c   1.000
_cell.angle_alpha   90.00
_cell.angle_beta   90.00
_cell.angle_gamma   90.00
#
_symmetry.space_group_name_H-M   'P 1'
#
loop_
_entity.id
_entity.type
_entity.pdbx_description
1 polymer ?
#
loop_
_entity_poly.entity_id
_entity_poly.type
_entity_poly.pdbx_seq_one_letter_code
_entity_poly.pdbx_strand_id
1 'polypeptide(L)'
;MGQAVTSATVEHFLNEDNRRRLADGEYYICLSEDCRVAYYCSDPPAIFEQNDINPPIWFKKDAAPKYICYCNKITEQQIMDAVTDQGAKTLKDIMRLTGAMQNANCEINNPLGVCCGPVIRQTIDKALNKSGQ
;
A
#
# COMPACT_ATOMS: atom_id res chain seq x y z
N MET A 1 -3.93 -3.09 -16.13
CA MET A 1 -2.90 -2.03 -16.23
C MET A 1 -2.04 -2.10 -14.97
N GLY A 2 -0.73 -1.97 -15.10
CA GLY A 2 0.20 -2.01 -13.96
C GLY A 2 1.05 -0.74 -13.88
N GLN A 3 1.67 -0.53 -12.72
CA GLN A 3 2.64 0.54 -12.47
C GLN A 3 4.02 -0.07 -12.24
N ALA A 4 5.08 0.52 -12.81
CA ALA A 4 6.44 0.05 -12.57
C ALA A 4 6.84 0.22 -11.09
N VAL A 5 7.57 -0.76 -10.55
CA VAL A 5 8.11 -0.78 -9.19
C VAL A 5 9.51 -1.38 -9.19
N THR A 6 10.32 -1.07 -8.18
CA THR A 6 11.69 -1.61 -8.09
C THR A 6 11.67 -3.08 -7.64
N SER A 7 12.68 -3.85 -8.04
CA SER A 7 12.87 -5.22 -7.52
C SER A 7 13.02 -5.24 -6.00
N ALA A 8 13.65 -4.22 -5.41
CA ALA A 8 13.77 -4.07 -3.96
C ALA A 8 12.40 -3.89 -3.26
N THR A 9 11.48 -3.13 -3.88
CA THR A 9 10.08 -3.03 -3.40
C THR A 9 9.41 -4.41 -3.46
N VAL A 10 9.56 -5.14 -4.56
CA VAL A 10 8.97 -6.49 -4.71
C VAL A 10 9.54 -7.43 -3.66
N GLU A 11 10.86 -7.50 -3.53
CA GLU A 11 11.57 -8.33 -2.55
C GLU A 11 11.08 -8.10 -1.12
N HIS A 12 10.88 -6.84 -0.74
CA HIS A 12 10.41 -6.45 0.58
C HIS A 12 9.03 -7.05 0.90
N PHE A 13 8.17 -7.19 -0.10
CA PHE A 13 6.84 -7.76 0.05
C PHE A 13 6.81 -9.28 -0.09
N LEU A 14 7.77 -9.91 -0.77
CA LEU A 14 7.77 -11.37 -0.91
C LEU A 14 7.95 -12.06 0.44
N ASN A 15 7.13 -13.09 0.67
CA ASN A 15 7.38 -14.04 1.74
C ASN A 15 8.72 -14.77 1.51
N GLU A 16 9.27 -15.37 2.58
CA GLU A 16 10.61 -15.97 2.54
C GLU A 16 10.74 -17.05 1.46
N ASP A 17 9.68 -17.83 1.25
CA ASP A 17 9.64 -18.92 0.25
C ASP A 17 9.75 -18.41 -1.19
N ASN A 18 9.27 -17.20 -1.46
CA ASN A 18 9.20 -16.65 -2.80
C ASN A 18 10.37 -15.75 -3.17
N ARG A 19 11.17 -15.26 -2.22
CA ARG A 19 12.35 -14.41 -2.51
C ARG A 19 13.33 -15.07 -3.47
N ARG A 20 13.50 -16.39 -3.40
CA ARG A 20 14.36 -17.15 -4.33
C ARG A 20 13.93 -17.10 -5.79
N ARG A 21 12.68 -16.71 -6.06
CA ARG A 21 12.12 -16.58 -7.41
C ARG A 21 12.35 -15.18 -7.99
N LEU A 22 12.83 -14.23 -7.18
CA LEU A 22 13.15 -12.90 -7.64
C LEU A 22 14.37 -12.95 -8.55
N ALA A 23 14.25 -12.37 -9.73
CA ALA A 23 15.32 -12.18 -10.69
C ALA A 23 15.45 -10.70 -11.05
N ASP A 24 16.59 -10.34 -11.64
CA ASP A 24 16.80 -9.01 -12.21
C ASP A 24 15.82 -8.80 -13.36
N GLY A 25 15.02 -7.73 -13.30
CA GLY A 25 14.01 -7.42 -14.30
C GLY A 25 13.15 -6.22 -13.93
N GLU A 26 12.32 -5.78 -14.87
CA GLU A 26 11.36 -4.70 -14.66
C GLU A 26 10.05 -5.26 -14.10
N TYR A 27 9.75 -4.90 -12.85
CA TYR A 27 8.54 -5.37 -12.18
C TYR A 27 7.43 -4.33 -12.23
N TYR A 28 6.20 -4.84 -12.24
CA TYR A 28 4.99 -4.07 -12.22
C TYR A 28 4.05 -4.57 -11.14
N ILE A 29 3.40 -3.65 -10.45
CA ILE A 29 2.27 -3.97 -9.57
C ILE A 29 0.98 -3.97 -10.38
N CYS A 30 0.17 -5.02 -10.22
CA CYS A 30 -1.14 -5.12 -10.84
C CYS A 30 -2.16 -4.31 -10.04
N LEU A 31 -2.73 -3.26 -10.64
CA LEU A 31 -3.62 -2.31 -9.96
C LEU A 31 -5.09 -2.77 -9.86
N SER A 32 -5.48 -3.83 -10.58
CA SER A 32 -6.86 -4.33 -10.55
C SER A 32 -7.17 -5.01 -9.22
N GLU A 33 -8.24 -4.57 -8.54
CA GLU A 33 -8.62 -5.03 -7.20
C GLU A 33 -8.95 -6.54 -7.17
N ASP A 34 -9.74 -7.03 -8.13
CA ASP A 34 -10.15 -8.43 -8.23
C ASP A 34 -9.06 -9.36 -8.81
N CYS A 35 -7.93 -8.81 -9.26
CA CYS A 35 -6.85 -9.62 -9.83
C CYS A 35 -5.97 -10.20 -8.72
N ARG A 36 -5.81 -11.53 -8.71
CA ARG A 36 -4.97 -12.27 -7.75
C ARG A 36 -3.48 -11.96 -7.87
N VAL A 37 -3.03 -11.47 -9.03
CA VAL A 37 -1.63 -11.06 -9.22
C VAL A 37 -1.34 -9.82 -8.39
N ALA A 38 -0.29 -9.86 -7.58
CA ALA A 38 0.28 -8.70 -6.89
C ALA A 38 1.32 -8.03 -7.77
N TYR A 39 2.41 -8.74 -8.08
CA TYR A 39 3.52 -8.26 -8.91
C TYR A 39 3.76 -9.19 -10.10
N TYR A 40 4.27 -8.63 -11.19
CA TYR A 40 4.68 -9.40 -12.35
C TYR A 40 5.89 -8.77 -13.05
N CYS A 41 6.68 -9.59 -13.72
CA CYS A 41 7.76 -9.20 -14.62
C CYS A 41 7.59 -9.97 -15.93
N SER A 42 7.86 -9.31 -17.06
CA SER A 42 7.74 -9.92 -18.39
C SER A 42 9.03 -10.61 -18.84
N ASP A 43 10.20 -10.17 -18.37
CA ASP A 43 11.50 -10.70 -18.77
C ASP A 43 12.54 -10.53 -17.63
N PRO A 44 12.96 -11.63 -16.97
CA PRO A 44 12.43 -12.98 -17.13
C PRO A 44 10.98 -13.08 -16.59
N PRO A 45 10.12 -13.94 -17.17
CA PRO A 45 8.74 -14.07 -16.72
C PRO A 45 8.65 -14.48 -15.24
N ALA A 46 8.02 -13.62 -14.43
CA ALA A 46 7.74 -13.89 -13.02
C ALA A 46 6.36 -13.34 -12.66
N ILE A 47 5.60 -14.10 -11.86
CA ILE A 47 4.29 -13.69 -11.35
C ILE A 47 4.24 -14.03 -9.86
N PHE A 48 3.89 -13.03 -9.04
CA PHE A 48 3.67 -13.18 -7.62
C PHE A 48 2.22 -12.86 -7.30
N GLU A 49 1.51 -13.79 -6.68
CA GLU A 49 0.12 -13.61 -6.28
C GLU A 49 0.00 -12.99 -4.88
N GLN A 50 -1.22 -12.60 -4.49
CA GLN A 50 -1.49 -12.06 -3.16
C GLN A 50 -1.04 -12.98 -2.01
N ASN A 51 -1.04 -14.30 -2.20
CA ASN A 51 -0.57 -15.27 -1.20
C ASN A 51 0.97 -15.38 -1.14
N ASP A 52 1.67 -14.85 -2.14
CA ASP A 52 3.13 -14.85 -2.20
C ASP A 52 3.75 -13.68 -1.41
N ILE A 53 2.92 -12.73 -0.97
CA ILE A 53 3.36 -11.48 -0.35
C ILE A 53 2.84 -11.28 1.08
N ASN A 54 3.59 -10.52 1.86
CA ASN A 54 3.21 -10.08 3.20
C ASN A 54 3.94 -8.77 3.53
N PRO A 55 3.25 -7.68 3.95
CA PRO A 55 1.81 -7.56 4.20
C PRO A 55 0.94 -7.47 2.92
N PRO A 56 -0.40 -7.61 3.01
CA PRO A 56 -1.29 -7.47 1.86
C PRO A 56 -1.28 -6.06 1.25
N ILE A 57 -1.60 -5.97 -0.04
CA ILE A 57 -1.74 -4.72 -0.78
C ILE A 57 -3.15 -4.15 -0.57
N TRP A 58 -3.28 -2.94 -0.01
CA TRP A 58 -4.53 -2.42 0.54
C TRP A 58 -5.72 -2.31 -0.43
N PHE A 59 -5.44 -2.11 -1.71
CA PHE A 59 -6.46 -1.99 -2.76
C PHE A 59 -6.84 -3.33 -3.37
N LYS A 60 -6.18 -4.43 -3.02
CA LYS A 60 -6.60 -5.75 -3.46
C LYS A 60 -7.85 -6.20 -2.72
N LYS A 61 -8.67 -6.98 -3.41
CA LYS A 61 -9.81 -7.65 -2.80
C LYS A 61 -9.34 -8.50 -1.62
N ASP A 62 -10.13 -8.53 -0.56
CA ASP A 62 -9.88 -9.29 0.67
C ASP A 62 -8.62 -8.86 1.46
N ALA A 63 -7.98 -7.74 1.10
CA ALA A 63 -6.85 -7.21 1.85
C ALA A 63 -7.24 -6.89 3.30
N ALA A 64 -6.65 -7.62 4.24
CA ALA A 64 -6.82 -7.42 5.67
C ALA A 64 -5.50 -7.68 6.39
N PRO A 65 -4.92 -6.69 7.09
CA PRO A 65 -5.37 -5.30 7.22
C PRO A 65 -5.10 -4.45 5.96
N LYS A 66 -5.84 -3.34 5.78
CA LYS A 66 -5.62 -2.37 4.70
C LYS A 66 -4.67 -1.25 5.11
N TYR A 67 -3.37 -1.46 4.98
CA TYR A 67 -2.38 -0.42 5.28
C TYR A 67 -2.36 0.67 4.21
N ILE A 68 -2.54 1.94 4.60
CA ILE A 68 -2.32 3.08 3.71
C ILE A 68 -0.89 3.61 3.90
N CYS A 69 -0.43 3.73 5.14
CA CYS A 69 0.97 4.05 5.45
C CYS A 69 1.69 2.78 5.91
N TYR A 70 2.35 2.08 4.98
CA TYR A 70 3.09 0.86 5.28
C TYR A 70 4.29 1.09 6.21
N CYS A 71 4.98 2.22 6.06
CA CYS A 71 6.16 2.56 6.87
C CYS A 71 5.85 2.59 8.38
N ASN A 72 4.66 3.05 8.73
CA ASN A 72 4.21 3.21 10.12
C ASN A 72 3.03 2.28 10.46
N LYS A 73 2.70 1.33 9.58
CA LYS A 73 1.58 0.37 9.72
C LYS A 73 0.24 1.04 10.06
N ILE A 74 -0.06 2.18 9.43
CA ILE A 74 -1.34 2.89 9.60
C ILE A 74 -2.34 2.40 8.58
N THR A 75 -3.48 1.93 9.07
CA THR A 75 -4.58 1.37 8.27
C THR A 75 -5.54 2.44 7.75
N GLU A 76 -6.32 2.09 6.72
CA GLU A 76 -7.42 2.93 6.22
C GLU A 76 -8.39 3.26 7.35
N GLN A 77 -8.75 2.28 8.18
CA GLN A 77 -9.67 2.47 9.31
C GLN A 77 -9.13 3.49 10.32
N GLN A 78 -7.86 3.41 10.71
CA GLN A 78 -7.27 4.38 11.63
C GLN A 78 -7.27 5.82 11.08
N ILE A 79 -7.13 5.99 9.76
CA ILE A 79 -7.26 7.30 9.12
C ILE A 79 -8.71 7.77 9.17
N MET A 80 -9.68 6.87 8.88
CA MET A 80 -11.11 7.18 8.97
C MET A 80 -11.49 7.58 10.40
N ASP A 81 -11.10 6.81 11.41
CA ASP A 81 -11.39 7.09 12.83
C ASP A 81 -10.78 8.43 13.27
N ALA A 82 -9.56 8.76 12.80
CA ALA A 82 -8.96 10.07 13.08
C ALA A 82 -9.79 11.22 12.49
N VAL A 83 -10.44 11.03 11.35
CA VAL A 83 -11.32 12.03 10.73
C VAL A 83 -12.66 12.12 11.45
N THR A 84 -13.33 10.97 11.68
CA THR A 84 -14.69 10.93 12.22
C THR A 84 -14.74 11.22 13.71
N ASP A 85 -13.78 10.71 14.48
CA ASP A 85 -13.87 10.69 15.94
C ASP A 85 -12.96 11.75 16.58
N GLN A 86 -11.88 12.11 15.89
CA GLN A 86 -10.86 13.06 16.40
C GLN A 86 -10.83 14.37 15.60
N GLY A 87 -11.68 14.51 14.57
CA GLY A 87 -11.84 15.75 13.81
C GLY A 87 -10.67 16.12 12.91
N ALA A 88 -9.84 15.15 12.49
CA ALA A 88 -8.77 15.39 11.53
C ALA A 88 -9.33 15.87 10.18
N LYS A 89 -8.75 16.93 9.61
CA LYS A 89 -9.19 17.46 8.30
C LYS A 89 -8.07 17.53 7.26
N THR A 90 -6.83 17.34 7.69
CA THR A 90 -5.65 17.55 6.86
C THR A 90 -4.67 16.40 6.99
N LEU A 91 -3.77 16.27 6.01
CA LEU A 91 -2.65 15.33 6.10
C LEU A 91 -1.81 15.57 7.36
N LYS A 92 -1.62 16.84 7.75
CA LYS A 92 -0.88 17.20 8.96
C LYS A 92 -1.55 16.69 10.24
N ASP A 93 -2.89 16.71 10.29
CA ASP A 93 -3.63 16.14 11.42
C ASP A 93 -3.45 14.63 11.48
N ILE A 94 -3.55 13.93 10.34
CA ILE A 94 -3.33 12.48 10.28
C ILE A 94 -1.92 12.13 10.74
N MET A 95 -0.89 12.84 10.27
CA MET A 95 0.49 12.60 10.71
C MET A 95 0.64 12.79 12.23
N ARG A 96 0.01 13.83 12.80
CA ARG A 96 0.05 14.13 14.24
C ARG A 96 -0.69 13.10 15.09
N LEU A 97 -1.88 12.66 14.65
CA LEU A 97 -2.76 11.79 15.44
C LEU A 97 -2.43 10.31 15.30
N THR A 98 -1.99 9.87 14.11
CA THR A 98 -1.77 8.45 13.81
C THR A 98 -0.29 8.07 13.77
N GLY A 99 0.62 9.04 13.61
CA GLY A 99 2.03 8.76 13.36
C GLY A 99 2.36 8.33 11.93
N ALA A 100 1.40 8.43 10.99
CA ALA A 100 1.67 8.21 9.58
C ALA A 100 2.83 9.10 9.08
N MET A 101 3.65 8.54 8.19
CA MET A 101 4.77 9.22 7.52
C MET A 101 5.94 9.64 8.43
N GLN A 102 6.00 9.23 9.70
CA GLN A 102 7.09 9.60 10.60
C GLN A 102 8.43 8.90 10.31
N ASN A 103 8.40 7.67 9.78
CA ASN A 103 9.61 6.88 9.45
C ASN A 103 9.61 6.52 7.96
N ALA A 104 9.47 7.53 7.11
CA ALA A 104 9.23 7.34 5.69
C ALA A 104 10.38 6.62 4.99
N ASN A 105 10.06 5.48 4.38
CA ASN A 105 10.91 4.74 3.43
C ASN A 105 10.01 4.14 2.34
N CYS A 106 9.21 4.99 1.70
CA CYS A 106 8.09 4.54 0.85
C CYS A 106 8.54 3.86 -0.44
N GLU A 107 9.75 4.15 -0.92
CA GLU A 107 10.34 3.51 -2.09
C GLU A 107 10.47 1.99 -1.92
N ILE A 108 10.64 1.53 -0.68
CA ILE A 108 10.76 0.11 -0.33
C ILE A 108 9.47 -0.39 0.34
N ASN A 109 8.97 0.33 1.33
CA ASN A 109 7.91 -0.17 2.20
C ASN A 109 6.50 -0.01 1.62
N ASN A 110 6.28 0.89 0.65
CA ASN A 110 4.97 1.03 0.00
C ASN A 110 4.91 0.13 -1.23
N PRO A 111 3.84 -0.65 -1.46
CA PRO A 111 3.82 -1.60 -2.58
C PRO A 111 3.81 -0.92 -3.95
N LEU A 112 3.48 0.38 -4.03
CA LEU A 112 3.62 1.19 -5.25
C LEU A 112 5.02 1.82 -5.41
N GLY A 113 5.91 1.68 -4.42
CA GLY A 113 7.22 2.33 -4.40
C GLY A 113 7.17 3.86 -4.30
N VAL A 114 6.04 4.44 -3.87
CA VAL A 114 5.84 5.90 -3.79
C VAL A 114 5.21 6.31 -2.47
N CYS A 115 5.33 7.59 -2.13
CA CYS A 115 4.78 8.14 -0.89
C CYS A 115 3.26 7.96 -0.79
N CYS A 116 2.78 7.53 0.38
CA CYS A 116 1.35 7.32 0.67
C CYS A 116 0.52 8.60 0.81
N GLY A 117 1.15 9.79 0.87
CA GLY A 117 0.47 11.07 1.09
C GLY A 117 -0.74 11.34 0.18
N PRO A 118 -0.70 11.07 -1.14
CA PRO A 118 -1.87 11.19 -2.01
C PRO A 118 -3.01 10.26 -1.61
N VAL A 119 -2.71 9.01 -1.24
CA VAL A 119 -3.73 8.03 -0.82
C VAL A 119 -4.32 8.43 0.52
N ILE A 120 -3.51 8.92 1.47
CA ILE A 120 -4.01 9.46 2.75
C ILE A 120 -5.00 10.62 2.49
N ARG A 121 -4.67 11.55 1.58
CA ARG A 121 -5.58 12.65 1.21
C ARG A 121 -6.91 12.13 0.66
N GLN A 122 -6.87 11.15 -0.24
CA GLN A 122 -8.08 10.52 -0.77
C GLN A 122 -8.91 9.84 0.35
N THR A 123 -8.25 9.19 1.31
CA THR A 123 -8.93 8.58 2.47
C THR A 123 -9.58 9.64 3.36
N ILE A 124 -8.93 10.79 3.57
CA ILE A 124 -9.53 11.94 4.30
C ILE A 124 -10.77 12.44 3.56
N ASP A 125 -10.67 12.70 2.26
CA ASP A 125 -11.78 13.21 1.45
C ASP A 125 -12.97 12.23 1.47
N LYS A 126 -12.69 10.92 1.33
CA LYS A 126 -13.68 9.85 1.45
C LYS A 126 -14.38 9.85 2.81
N ALA A 127 -13.63 10.03 3.90
CA ALA A 127 -14.19 10.08 5.25
C ALA A 127 -15.05 11.33 5.46
N LEU A 128 -14.57 12.51 5.06
CA LEU A 128 -15.31 13.78 5.18
C LEU A 128 -16.62 13.77 4.39
N ASN A 129 -16.61 13.19 3.19
CA ASN A 129 -17.82 13.06 2.36
C ASN A 129 -18.85 12.08 2.94
N LYS A 130 -18.42 11.12 3.77
CA LYS A 130 -19.31 10.20 4.49
C LYS A 130 -19.86 10.81 5.78
N SER A 131 -19.10 11.67 6.46
CA SER A 131 -19.54 12.34 7.69
C SER A 131 -20.55 13.48 7.47
N GLY A 132 -20.80 13.85 6.20
CA GLY A 132 -21.79 14.86 5.80
C GLY A 132 -23.14 14.28 5.36
N GLN A 133 -23.38 12.98 5.57
CA GLN A 133 -24.62 12.27 5.23
C GLN A 133 -25.34 11.77 6.48
#